data_AF-A0A2G2VFD3-F1
#
_entry.id   AF-A0A2G2VFD3-F1
#
_cell.length_a   1.000
_cell.length_b   1.000
_cell.length_c   1.000
_cell.angle_alpha   90.00
_cell.angle_beta   90.00
_cell.angle_gamma   90.00
#
_symmetry.space_group_name_H-M   'P 1'
#
loop_
_entity.id
_entity.type
_entity.pdbx_description
1 polymer ?
#
loop_
_entity_poly.entity_id
_entity_poly.type
_entity_poly.pdbx_seq_one_letter_code
_entity_poly.pdbx_strand_id
1 'polypeptide(L)' 'MNLRFQSSVVAALQEATKAYLVGLIEDTNLCVIHAKRVTIMPKDIQLAKGFVVKELKMKFFRVNVFKLQYV' A
#
# COMPACT_ATOMS: atom_id res chain seq x y z
N MET A 1 3.38 -28.60 12.83
CA MET A 1 4.07 -27.99 11.67
C MET A 1 4.78 -26.73 12.14
N ASN A 2 6.10 -26.66 12.04
CA ASN A 2 6.86 -25.45 12.39
C ASN A 2 7.34 -24.79 11.10
N LEU A 3 6.64 -23.74 10.67
CA LEU A 3 6.97 -22.99 9.46
C LEU A 3 8.09 -22.00 9.78
N ARG A 4 9.25 -22.16 9.13
CA ARG A 4 10.36 -21.21 9.22
C ARG A 4 10.38 -20.35 7.97
N PHE A 5 10.11 -19.05 8.14
CA PHE A 5 10.24 -18.07 7.08
C PHE A 5 11.65 -17.51 7.07
N GLN A 6 12.19 -17.31 5.87
CA GLN A 6 13.45 -16.58 5.70
C GLN A 6 13.21 -15.11 6.07
N SER A 7 14.20 -14.47 6.71
CA SER A 7 14.13 -13.06 7.12
C SER A 7 13.85 -12.12 5.94
N SER A 8 14.36 -12.43 4.76
CA SER A 8 14.11 -11.70 3.51
C SER A 8 12.64 -11.73 3.08
N VAL A 9 11.93 -12.84 3.29
CA VAL A 9 10.51 -12.98 2.95
C VAL A 9 9.66 -12.08 3.85
N VAL A 10 9.99 -12.04 5.15
CA VAL A 10 9.31 -11.16 6.11
C VAL A 10 9.55 -9.68 5.75
N ALA A 11 10.77 -9.32 5.38
CA ALA A 11 11.11 -7.96 4.95
C ALA A 11 10.35 -7.55 3.68
N ALA A 12 10.28 -8.42 2.67
CA ALA A 12 9.54 -8.17 1.43
C ALA A 12 8.03 -8.00 1.70
N LEU A 13 7.45 -8.81 2.58
CA LEU A 13 6.04 -8.70 2.96
C LEU A 13 5.75 -7.38 3.70
N GLN A 14 6.64 -6.97 4.60
CA GLN A 14 6.53 -5.69 5.29
C GLN A 14 6.58 -4.52 4.31
N GLU A 15 7.49 -4.56 3.33
CA GLU A 15 7.59 -3.52 2.32
C GLU A 15 6.34 -3.45 1.45
N ALA A 16 5.85 -4.59 0.97
CA ALA A 16 4.62 -4.66 0.18
C ALA A 16 3.40 -4.15 0.96
N THR A 17 3.31 -4.52 2.25
CA THR A 17 2.22 -4.10 3.13
C THR A 17 2.28 -2.59 3.42
N LYS A 18 3.47 -2.04 3.69
CA LYS A 18 3.65 -0.59 3.87
C LYS A 18 3.27 0.18 2.61
N ALA A 19 3.71 -0.28 1.44
CA ALA A 19 3.36 0.35 0.17
C ALA A 19 1.84 0.35 -0.08
N TYR A 20 1.17 -0.76 0.22
CA TYR A 20 -0.29 -0.86 0.14
C TYR A 20 -0.98 0.10 1.11
N LEU A 21 -0.56 0.13 2.37
CA LEU A 21 -1.17 0.99 3.40
C LEU A 21 -0.96 2.48 3.10
N VAL A 22 0.25 2.87 2.65
CA VAL A 22 0.52 4.26 2.27
C VAL A 22 -0.38 4.69 1.12
N GLY A 23 -0.50 3.89 0.06
CA GLY A 23 -1.41 4.19 -1.05
C GLY A 23 -2.89 4.24 -0.62
N LEU A 24 -3.33 3.32 0.23
CA LEU A 24 -4.69 3.33 0.76
C LEU A 24 -5.00 4.58 1.58
N ILE A 25 -4.07 5.06 2.39
CA ILE A 25 -4.26 6.27 3.19
C ILE A 25 -4.18 7.54 2.33
N GLU A 26 -3.33 7.58 1.30
CA GLU A 26 -3.33 8.64 0.29
C GLU A 26 -4.70 8.79 -0.37
N ASP A 27 -5.27 7.68 -0.87
CA ASP A 27 -6.60 7.66 -1.50
C ASP A 27 -7.71 8.01 -0.49
N THR A 28 -7.60 7.52 0.74
CA THR A 28 -8.55 7.83 1.82
C THR A 28 -8.55 9.33 2.14
N ASN A 29 -7.37 9.97 2.19
CA ASN A 29 -7.25 11.40 2.41
C ASN A 29 -7.91 12.20 1.29
N LEU A 30 -7.80 11.76 0.03
CA LEU A 30 -8.50 12.41 -1.09
C LEU A 30 -10.02 12.32 -0.92
N CYS A 31 -10.56 11.17 -0.51
CA CYS A 31 -11.99 11.03 -0.22
C CYS A 31 -12.45 11.94 0.93
N VAL A 32 -11.62 12.09 1.97
CA VAL A 32 -11.89 12.95 3.13
C VAL A 32 -11.91 14.43 2.73
N ILE A 33 -10.93 14.88 1.96
CA ILE A 33 -10.83 16.26 1.44
C ILE A 33 -12.01 16.55 0.49
N HIS A 34 -12.36 15.61 -0.38
CA HIS A 34 -13.52 15.73 -1.26
C HIS A 34 -14.83 15.94 -0.46
N ALA A 35 -14.95 15.26 0.69
CA ALA A 35 -16.05 15.43 1.62
C ALA A 35 -15.91 16.65 2.56
N LYS A 36 -14.95 17.56 2.31
CA LYS A 36 -14.65 18.76 3.12
C LYS A 36 -14.38 18.46 4.60
N ARG A 37 -13.81 17.29 4.91
CA ARG A 37 -13.43 16.89 6.26
C ARG A 37 -11.91 16.80 6.37
N VAL A 38 -11.42 16.75 7.61
CA VAL A 38 -10.01 16.48 7.93
C VAL A 38 -9.84 15.18 8.74
N THR A 39 -10.94 14.66 9.29
CA THR A 39 -10.98 13.41 10.06
C THR A 39 -11.36 12.24 9.16
N ILE A 40 -10.52 11.22 9.13
CA ILE A 40 -10.78 9.96 8.42
C ILE A 40 -11.91 9.20 9.13
N MET A 41 -12.89 8.72 8.36
CA MET A 41 -13.95 7.85 8.85
C MET A 41 -13.91 6.49 8.13
N PRO A 42 -14.46 5.41 8.72
CA PRO A 42 -14.45 4.08 8.09
C PRO A 42 -15.04 4.04 6.67
N LYS A 43 -16.05 4.89 6.40
CA LYS A 43 -16.65 5.04 5.06
C LYS A 43 -15.65 5.52 3.99
N ASP A 44 -14.69 6.37 4.37
CA ASP A 44 -13.70 6.92 3.45
C ASP A 44 -12.69 5.83 3.04
N ILE A 45 -12.32 4.98 3.99
CA ILE A 45 -11.46 3.81 3.74
C ILE A 45 -12.18 2.79 2.86
N GLN A 46 -13.48 2.55 3.11
CA GLN A 46 -14.29 1.63 2.30
C GLN A 46 -14.37 2.10 0.84
N LEU A 47 -14.51 3.40 0.61
CA LEU A 47 -14.47 4.00 -0.72
C LEU A 47 -13.07 3.89 -1.35
N ALA A 48 -12.02 4.28 -0.61
CA ALA A 48 -10.63 4.24 -1.06
C ALA A 48 -10.15 2.85 -1.48
N LYS A 49 -10.62 1.78 -0.81
CA LYS A 49 -10.31 0.38 -1.19
C LYS A 49 -10.66 0.05 -2.64
N GLY A 50 -11.65 0.71 -3.23
CA GLY A 50 -11.99 0.55 -4.65
C GLY A 50 -10.98 1.21 -5.61
N PHE A 51 -10.19 2.17 -5.14
CA PHE A 51 -9.23 2.94 -5.93
C PHE A 51 -7.80 2.36 -5.92
N VAL A 52 -7.35 1.81 -4.77
CA VAL A 52 -5.96 1.37 -4.49
C VAL A 52 -5.38 0.36 -5.49
N VAL A 53 -6.21 -0.40 -6.20
CA VAL A 53 -5.75 -1.46 -7.13
C VAL A 53 -5.13 -0.90 -8.42
N LYS A 54 -5.38 0.38 -8.77
CA LYS A 54 -4.87 0.96 -10.03
C LYS A 54 -3.43 1.47 -9.92
N GLU A 55 -3.05 2.10 -8.81
CA GLU A 55 -1.73 2.75 -8.63
C GLU A 55 -0.62 1.78 -8.20
N LEU A 56 -0.94 0.73 -7.44
CA LEU A 56 0.06 -0.24 -6.97
C LEU A 56 0.73 -1.00 -8.12
N LYS A 57 0.02 -1.23 -9.24
CA LYS A 57 0.62 -1.81 -10.45
C LYS A 57 1.74 -0.94 -11.01
N MET A 58 1.62 0.38 -10.91
CA MET A 58 2.58 1.36 -11.42
C MET A 58 3.72 1.66 -10.43
N LYS A 59 3.42 1.82 -9.14
CA LYS A 59 4.44 2.03 -8.09
C LYS A 59 5.31 0.78 -7.86
N PHE A 60 4.75 -0.44 -7.94
CA PHE A 60 5.52 -1.68 -7.80
C PHE A 60 6.52 -1.87 -8.96
N PHE A 61 6.16 -1.45 -10.19
CA PHE A 61 7.07 -1.45 -11.34
C PHE A 61 8.24 -0.48 -11.14
N ARG A 62 8.01 0.71 -10.56
CA ARG A 62 9.08 1.66 -10.23
C ARG A 62 9.97 1.24 -9.07
N VAL A 63 9.44 0.55 -8.05
CA VAL A 63 10.22 0.20 -6.85
C VAL A 63 10.97 -1.13 -7.01
N ASN A 64 10.43 -2.11 -7.75
CA ASN A 64 11.04 -3.44 -7.87
C ASN A 64 12.00 -3.60 -9.06
N VAL A 65 11.94 -2.77 -10.10
CA VAL A 65 12.93 -2.85 -11.19
C VAL A 65 14.30 -2.33 -10.75
N PHE A 66 14.38 -1.38 -9.80
CA PHE A 66 15.67 -0.83 -9.35
C PHE A 66 16.31 -1.57 -8.16
N LYS A 67 15.53 -2.24 -7.30
CA LYS A 67 16.10 -2.98 -6.14
C LYS A 67 16.54 -4.41 -6.46
N LEU A 68 16.04 -5.04 -7.53
CA LEU A 68 16.45 -6.38 -7.94
C LEU A 68 17.66 -6.40 -8.89
N GLN A 69 18.16 -5.23 -9.32
CA GLN A 69 19.38 -5.12 -10.14
C GLN A 69 20.64 -4.78 -9.32
N TYR A 70 20.50 -4.64 -7.99
CA TYR A 70 21.60 -4.41 -7.03
C TYR A 70 21.61 -5.46 -5.90
N VAL A 71 21.28 -6.71 -6.25
CA VAL A 71 21.69 -7.92 -5.52
C VAL A 71 22.24 -8.90 -6.53
#